data_AF-A0A382LY16-F1
#
_entry.id   AF-A0A382LY16-F1
#
_cell.length_a   1.000
_cell.length_b   1.000
_cell.length_c   1.000
_cell.angle_alpha   90.00
_cell.angle_beta   90.00
_cell.angle_gamma   90.00
#
_symmetry.space_group_name_H-M   'P 1'
#
loop_
_entity.id
_entity.type
_entity.pdbx_description
1 polymer ?
#
loop_
_entity_poly.entity_id
_entity_poly.type
_entity_poly.pdbx_seq_one_letter_code
_entity_poly.pdbx_strand_id
1 'polypeptide(L)'
;MVAEVLAGIALVSSAVKGIKKSIDTAKDIKDIAGSIDDLLTGAEQVEKKATVVQKKGRAGQWQNFLRLRFSSVKETGDGTSLQEVAAEVIEKKQVEREIAQMRMVVNKKFGRNTWNDII
;
A
#
# COMPACT_ATOMS: atom_id res chain seq x y z
N MET A 1 -12.95 -4.87 -7.64
CA MET A 1 -11.75 -4.95 -6.78
C MET A 1 -11.07 -3.58 -6.67
N VAL A 2 -10.96 -2.83 -7.78
CA VAL A 2 -10.51 -1.43 -7.81
C VAL A 2 -11.16 -0.52 -6.74
N ALA A 3 -12.49 -0.49 -6.61
CA ALA A 3 -13.17 0.40 -5.66
C ALA A 3 -12.78 0.19 -4.18
N GLU A 4 -12.43 -1.04 -3.79
CA GLU A 4 -12.03 -1.36 -2.42
C GLU A 4 -10.55 -1.07 -2.15
N VAL A 5 -9.67 -1.28 -3.15
CA VAL A 5 -8.26 -0.87 -3.09
C VAL A 5 -8.17 0.66 -3.07
N LEU A 6 -8.97 1.34 -3.88
CA LEU A 6 -9.12 2.80 -3.85
C LEU A 6 -9.61 3.30 -2.50
N ALA A 7 -10.51 2.57 -1.80
CA ALA A 7 -10.92 2.92 -0.44
C ALA A 7 -9.76 2.80 0.56
N GLY A 8 -8.95 1.75 0.46
CA GLY A 8 -7.74 1.58 1.27
C GLY A 8 -6.70 2.69 1.00
N ILE A 9 -6.46 3.03 -0.26
CA ILE A 9 -5.56 4.13 -0.66
C ILE A 9 -6.10 5.48 -0.18
N ALA A 10 -7.41 5.70 -0.25
CA ALA A 10 -8.03 6.92 0.25
C ALA A 10 -7.82 7.06 1.77
N LEU A 11 -7.91 5.96 2.51
CA LEU A 11 -7.62 5.91 3.94
C LEU A 11 -6.14 6.21 4.23
N VAL A 12 -5.21 5.61 3.47
CA VAL A 12 -3.77 5.91 3.59
C VAL A 12 -3.51 7.40 3.33
N SER A 13 -4.05 7.95 2.24
CA SER A 13 -3.84 9.36 1.88
C SER A 13 -4.48 10.32 2.90
N SER A 14 -5.65 10.01 3.45
CA SER A 14 -6.27 10.83 4.50
C SER A 14 -5.46 10.78 5.79
N ALA A 15 -4.96 9.60 6.17
CA ALA A 15 -4.10 9.39 7.31
C ALA A 15 -2.76 10.16 7.18
N VAL A 16 -2.10 10.10 6.01
CA VAL A 16 -0.89 10.90 5.72
C VAL A 16 -1.16 12.40 5.90
N LYS A 17 -2.31 12.90 5.42
CA LYS A 17 -2.69 14.31 5.61
C LYS A 17 -2.95 14.63 7.09
N GLY A 18 -3.60 13.73 7.82
CA GLY A 18 -3.80 13.83 9.26
C GLY A 18 -2.47 13.94 10.00
N ILE A 19 -1.55 13.01 9.75
CA ILE A 19 -0.19 13.01 10.33
C ILE A 19 0.51 14.33 9.98
N LYS A 20 0.58 14.72 8.71
CA LYS A 20 1.27 15.96 8.30
C LYS A 20 0.66 17.23 8.91
N LYS A 21 -0.65 17.28 9.09
CA LYS A 21 -1.32 18.44 9.70
C LYS A 21 -1.08 18.50 11.20
N SER A 22 -1.10 17.36 11.86
CA SER A 22 -0.99 17.27 13.32
C SER A 22 0.46 17.22 13.80
N ILE A 23 1.42 16.76 13.00
CA ILE A 23 2.82 16.56 13.44
C ILE A 23 3.54 17.86 13.81
N ASP A 24 3.14 18.98 13.20
CA ASP A 24 3.71 20.28 13.53
C ASP A 24 3.21 20.77 14.89
N THR A 25 1.95 20.52 15.22
CA THR A 25 1.28 20.98 16.45
C THR A 25 1.28 19.97 17.60
N ALA A 26 1.50 18.68 17.29
CA ALA A 26 1.49 17.58 18.26
C ALA A 26 2.68 17.73 19.21
N LYS A 27 2.38 17.57 20.51
CA LYS A 27 3.40 17.55 21.57
C LYS A 27 3.88 16.14 21.81
N ASP A 28 2.94 15.19 21.75
CA ASP A 28 3.20 13.79 22.00
C ASP A 28 2.73 12.95 20.82
N ILE A 29 3.32 11.77 20.67
CA ILE A 29 2.96 10.88 19.56
C ILE A 29 1.52 10.35 19.66
N LYS A 30 0.96 10.34 20.87
CA LYS A 30 -0.43 9.97 21.12
C LYS A 30 -1.41 10.85 20.34
N ASP A 31 -1.05 12.11 20.07
CA ASP A 31 -1.88 13.05 19.30
C ASP A 31 -2.01 12.64 17.82
N ILE A 32 -1.05 11.86 17.31
CA ILE A 32 -1.05 11.36 15.92
C ILE A 32 -1.25 9.85 15.81
N ALA A 33 -1.30 9.13 16.94
CA ALA A 33 -1.39 7.67 16.98
C ALA A 33 -2.60 7.14 16.18
N GLY A 34 -3.78 7.74 16.34
CA GLY A 34 -4.97 7.33 15.58
C GLY A 34 -4.78 7.46 14.06
N SER A 35 -4.11 8.51 13.59
CA SER A 35 -3.81 8.65 12.16
C SER A 35 -2.72 7.67 11.70
N ILE A 36 -1.81 7.24 12.57
CA ILE A 36 -0.84 6.18 12.26
C ILE A 36 -1.56 4.82 12.17
N ASP A 37 -2.50 4.55 13.07
CA ASP A 37 -3.31 3.34 13.03
C ASP A 37 -4.17 3.27 11.77
N ASP A 38 -4.80 4.38 11.37
CA ASP A 38 -5.55 4.49 10.12
C ASP A 38 -4.65 4.26 8.89
N LEU A 39 -3.41 4.79 8.91
CA LEU A 39 -2.42 4.59 7.85
C LEU A 39 -2.07 3.11 7.69
N LEU A 40 -1.75 2.44 8.81
CA LEU A 40 -1.36 1.03 8.82
C LEU A 40 -2.55 0.14 8.45
N THR A 41 -3.74 0.44 8.96
CA THR A 41 -4.98 -0.27 8.61
C THR A 41 -5.30 -0.14 7.13
N GLY A 42 -5.15 1.06 6.55
CA GLY A 42 -5.33 1.29 5.11
C GLY A 42 -4.33 0.51 4.27
N ALA A 43 -3.07 0.46 4.71
CA ALA A 43 -2.04 -0.32 4.04
C ALA A 43 -2.30 -1.84 4.11
N GLU A 44 -2.74 -2.34 5.26
CA GLU A 44 -3.17 -3.73 5.40
C GLU A 44 -4.37 -4.05 4.51
N GLN A 45 -5.31 -3.13 4.33
CA GLN A 45 -6.45 -3.32 3.42
C GLN A 45 -6.01 -3.43 1.96
N VAL A 46 -5.01 -2.63 1.55
CA VAL A 46 -4.40 -2.72 0.21
C VAL A 46 -3.65 -4.06 0.06
N GLU A 47 -2.89 -4.49 1.08
CA GLU A 47 -2.07 -5.71 1.01
C GLU A 47 -2.86 -7.03 1.13
N LYS A 48 -3.77 -7.14 2.11
CA LYS A 48 -4.61 -8.34 2.32
C LYS A 48 -5.48 -8.60 1.11
N LYS A 49 -5.93 -7.56 0.41
CA LYS A 49 -6.78 -7.74 -0.77
C LYS A 49 -5.97 -8.07 -2.02
N ALA A 50 -4.74 -7.56 -2.16
CA ALA A 50 -3.79 -8.03 -3.18
C ALA A 50 -3.43 -9.51 -3.03
N THR A 51 -3.35 -10.03 -1.81
CA THR A 51 -3.07 -11.45 -1.56
C THR A 51 -4.30 -12.36 -1.68
N VAL A 52 -5.51 -11.86 -1.41
CA VAL A 52 -6.77 -12.60 -1.67
C VAL A 52 -6.99 -12.84 -3.16
N VAL A 53 -6.55 -11.93 -4.04
CA VAL A 53 -6.50 -12.16 -5.50
C VAL A 53 -5.63 -13.37 -5.85
N GLN A 54 -4.54 -13.62 -5.11
CA GLN A 54 -3.63 -14.75 -5.35
C GLN A 54 -4.17 -16.10 -4.84
N LYS A 55 -5.10 -16.13 -3.87
CA LYS A 55 -5.53 -17.38 -3.21
C LYS A 55 -6.67 -18.15 -3.91
N LYS A 56 -7.17 -17.72 -5.08
CA LYS A 56 -8.10 -18.53 -5.89
C LYS A 56 -7.34 -19.41 -6.90
N GLY A 57 -6.80 -20.51 -6.38
CA GLY A 57 -6.47 -21.77 -7.07
C GLY A 57 -6.23 -21.78 -8.59
N ARG A 58 -5.15 -21.14 -9.09
CA ARG A 58 -4.67 -21.32 -10.49
C ARG A 58 -3.25 -20.81 -10.80
N ALA A 59 -2.45 -20.48 -9.79
CA ALA A 59 -1.11 -19.91 -9.94
C ALA A 59 -0.16 -20.75 -10.84
N GLY A 60 -0.29 -22.08 -10.82
CA GLY A 60 0.59 -22.98 -11.60
C GLY A 60 0.47 -22.88 -13.14
N GLN A 61 -0.65 -22.40 -13.70
CA GLN A 61 -0.82 -22.32 -15.16
C GLN A 61 -0.51 -20.93 -15.72
N TRP A 62 -0.63 -19.89 -14.90
CA TRP A 62 -0.30 -18.51 -15.28
C TRP A 62 1.21 -18.25 -15.30
N GLN A 63 1.97 -18.86 -14.38
CA GLN A 63 3.43 -18.88 -14.41
C GLN A 63 3.99 -19.55 -15.68
N ASN A 64 3.28 -20.52 -16.25
CA ASN A 64 3.74 -21.27 -17.42
C ASN A 64 3.37 -20.60 -18.75
N PHE A 65 2.30 -19.78 -18.78
CA PHE A 65 1.88 -18.99 -19.96
C PHE A 65 2.69 -17.68 -20.11
N LEU A 66 3.07 -17.02 -19.00
CA LEU A 66 3.95 -15.83 -19.02
C LEU A 66 5.39 -16.18 -19.45
N ARG A 67 5.87 -17.38 -19.12
CA ARG A 67 7.18 -17.95 -19.52
C ARG A 67 7.33 -18.17 -21.04
N LEU A 68 6.21 -18.32 -21.77
CA LEU A 68 6.21 -18.56 -23.21
C LEU A 68 6.01 -17.28 -24.06
N ARG A 69 5.56 -16.16 -23.48
CA ARG A 69 5.07 -14.97 -24.23
C ARG A 69 5.97 -13.73 -24.15
N PHE A 70 7.00 -13.71 -23.30
CA PHE A 70 8.05 -12.67 -23.32
C PHE A 70 9.25 -13.03 -24.22
N SER A 71 9.13 -14.07 -25.06
CA SER A 71 9.96 -14.24 -26.27
C SER A 71 9.39 -13.52 -27.50
N SER A 72 8.13 -13.06 -27.48
CA SER A 72 7.60 -11.99 -28.35
C SER A 72 6.13 -11.73 -28.01
N VAL A 73 5.88 -10.55 -27.46
CA VAL A 73 4.59 -10.07 -26.93
C VAL A 73 3.46 -10.25 -27.95
N LYS A 74 2.38 -10.90 -27.52
CA LYS A 74 1.03 -10.53 -27.93
C LYS A 74 0.14 -10.58 -26.70
N GLU A 75 -0.58 -9.51 -26.47
CA GLU A 75 -1.72 -9.45 -25.56
C GLU A 75 -2.89 -10.20 -26.20
N THR A 76 -3.82 -10.72 -25.41
CA THR A 76 -5.27 -10.80 -25.68
C THR A 76 -5.90 -11.70 -24.61
N GLY A 77 -6.81 -11.10 -23.83
CA GLY A 77 -7.47 -11.68 -22.67
C GLY A 77 -7.71 -10.57 -21.64
N ASP A 78 -8.54 -9.61 -22.04
CA ASP A 78 -9.09 -8.46 -21.31
C ASP A 78 -8.27 -7.18 -21.19
N GLY A 79 -6.95 -7.16 -21.37
CA GLY A 79 -6.13 -5.93 -21.22
C GLY A 79 -6.09 -5.38 -19.78
N THR A 80 -7.13 -5.65 -18.99
CA THR A 80 -7.29 -5.36 -17.58
C THR A 80 -6.40 -6.24 -16.73
N SER A 81 -6.18 -7.53 -17.00
CA SER A 81 -5.46 -8.39 -16.04
C SER A 81 -4.00 -7.99 -15.80
N LEU A 82 -3.23 -7.64 -16.83
CA LEU A 82 -1.83 -7.24 -16.65
C LEU A 82 -1.70 -5.78 -16.21
N GLN A 83 -2.57 -4.91 -16.71
CA GLN A 83 -2.60 -3.48 -16.38
C GLN A 83 -3.13 -3.24 -14.96
N GLU A 84 -4.13 -4.01 -14.52
CA GLU A 84 -4.69 -3.98 -13.16
C GLU A 84 -3.68 -4.57 -12.16
N VAL A 85 -2.99 -5.67 -12.50
CA VAL A 85 -1.88 -6.17 -11.66
C VAL A 85 -0.72 -5.17 -11.62
N ALA A 86 -0.39 -4.52 -12.74
CA ALA A 86 0.63 -3.48 -12.76
C ALA A 86 0.22 -2.24 -11.93
N ALA A 87 -1.03 -1.79 -12.06
CA ALA A 87 -1.59 -0.69 -11.28
C ALA A 87 -1.61 -1.02 -9.79
N GLU A 88 -2.06 -2.22 -9.41
CA GLU A 88 -2.07 -2.72 -8.04
C GLU A 88 -0.66 -2.76 -7.43
N VAL A 89 0.33 -3.24 -8.18
CA VAL A 89 1.73 -3.25 -7.74
C VAL A 89 2.29 -1.83 -7.60
N ILE A 90 1.93 -0.92 -8.50
CA ILE A 90 2.33 0.49 -8.42
C ILE A 90 1.71 1.16 -7.19
N GLU A 91 0.43 0.92 -6.94
CA GLU A 91 -0.33 1.43 -5.79
C GLU A 91 0.25 0.90 -4.48
N LYS A 92 0.52 -0.41 -4.38
CA LYS A 92 1.20 -0.99 -3.22
C LYS A 92 2.55 -0.31 -2.96
N LYS A 93 3.38 -0.17 -4.00
CA LYS A 93 4.68 0.54 -3.89
C LYS A 93 4.52 2.02 -3.55
N GLN A 94 3.42 2.65 -3.91
CA GLN A 94 3.14 4.02 -3.52
C GLN A 94 2.80 4.11 -2.03
N VAL A 95 1.92 3.25 -1.53
CA VAL A 95 1.57 3.17 -0.11
C VAL A 95 2.80 2.86 0.74
N GLU A 96 3.64 1.91 0.33
CA GLU A 96 4.91 1.59 1.01
C GLU A 96 5.84 2.82 1.11
N ARG A 97 5.92 3.62 0.04
CA ARG A 97 6.71 4.87 0.04
C ARG A 97 6.13 5.92 0.99
N GLU A 98 4.81 6.04 1.05
CA GLU A 98 4.15 6.98 1.96
C GLU A 98 4.38 6.59 3.42
N ILE A 99 4.31 5.30 3.76
CA ILE A 99 4.65 4.79 5.10
C ILE A 99 6.12 5.06 5.43
N ALA A 100 7.05 4.78 4.51
CA ALA A 100 8.46 5.05 4.72
C ALA A 100 8.74 6.55 4.94
N GLN A 101 8.04 7.43 4.22
CA GLN A 101 8.10 8.87 4.47
C GLN A 101 7.55 9.22 5.85
N MET A 102 6.39 8.68 6.25
CA MET A 102 5.80 8.97 7.56
C MET A 102 6.70 8.51 8.69
N ARG A 103 7.35 7.35 8.56
CA ARG A 103 8.40 6.90 9.48
C ARG A 103 9.51 7.94 9.66
N MET A 104 10.00 8.51 8.56
CA MET A 104 11.06 9.53 8.62
C MET A 104 10.58 10.82 9.29
N VAL A 105 9.36 11.27 8.98
CA VAL A 105 8.78 12.50 9.56
C VAL A 105 8.54 12.31 11.06
N VAL A 106 7.96 11.18 11.47
CA VAL A 106 7.71 10.83 12.87
C VAL A 106 9.02 10.73 13.64
N ASN A 107 10.00 9.98 13.15
CA ASN A 107 11.30 9.85 13.81
C ASN A 107 12.05 11.19 13.89
N LYS A 108 11.91 12.06 12.88
CA LYS A 108 12.52 13.39 12.90
C LYS A 108 11.92 14.28 14.00
N LYS A 109 10.61 14.15 14.29
CA LYS A 109 9.92 14.97 15.29
C LYS A 109 10.07 14.44 16.71
N PHE A 110 9.87 13.14 16.91
CA PHE A 110 9.74 12.55 18.25
C PHE A 110 10.97 11.77 18.73
N GLY A 111 11.96 11.56 17.86
CA GLY A 111 13.20 10.89 18.21
C GLY A 111 13.52 9.72 17.28
N ARG A 112 14.79 9.31 17.27
CA ARG A 112 15.23 8.12 16.52
C ARG A 112 14.52 6.89 17.09
N ASN A 113 14.00 6.05 16.20
CA ASN A 113 13.28 4.80 16.48
C ASN A 113 11.86 4.91 17.02
N THR A 114 11.31 6.11 17.25
CA THR A 114 9.94 6.25 17.75
C THR A 114 8.92 5.48 16.92
N TRP A 115 9.04 5.49 15.60
CA TRP A 115 8.18 4.71 14.70
C TRP A 115 8.23 3.19 14.98
N ASN A 116 9.39 2.65 15.34
CA ASN A 116 9.53 1.22 15.64
C ASN A 116 8.97 0.86 17.02
N ASP A 117 8.80 1.84 17.91
CA ASP A 117 8.23 1.60 19.24
C ASP A 117 6.68 1.60 19.20
N ILE A 118 6.08 2.07 18.09
CA ILE A 118 4.62 2.12 17.87
C ILE A 118 4.10 0.83 17.22
N ILE A 119 4.90 0.22 16.35
CA ILE A 119 4.53 -0.95 15.52
C ILE A 119 5.00 -2.22 16.20
#